data_AF-A0A929I7X4-F1
#
_entry.id   AF-A0A929I7X4-F1
#
_cell.length_a   1.000
_cell.length_b   1.000
_cell.length_c   1.000
_cell.angle_alpha   90.00
_cell.angle_beta   90.00
_cell.angle_gamma   90.00
#
_symmetry.space_group_name_H-M   'P 1'
#
loop_
_entity.id
_entity.type
_entity.pdbx_description
1 polymer ?
#
loop_
_entity_poly.entity_id
_entity_poly.type
_entity_poly.pdbx_seq_one_letter_code
_entity_poly.pdbx_strand_id
1 'polypeptide(L)' 'MRRNGEQVWVAWTNKGIIGKDGRIAEILCIGNDVTDRRKAKEALRESEEKLAGIISSVTDHMSMID' A
#
# COMPACT_ATOMS: atom_id res chain seq x y z
N MET A 1 4.51 -7.05 13.94
CA MET A 1 3.37 -7.67 14.65
C MET A 1 2.99 -6.75 15.80
N ARG A 2 1.71 -6.41 15.95
CA ARG A 2 1.20 -5.66 17.10
C ARG A 2 1.24 -6.54 18.36
N ARG A 3 1.10 -5.94 19.55
CA ARG A 3 1.13 -6.66 20.84
C ARG A 3 0.08 -7.78 20.92
N ASN A 4 -1.06 -7.61 20.25
CA ASN A 4 -2.15 -8.57 20.18
C ASN A 4 -1.90 -9.74 19.18
N GLY A 5 -0.74 -9.79 18.51
CA GLY A 5 -0.44 -10.82 17.51
C GLY A 5 -0.84 -10.47 16.07
N GLU A 6 -1.52 -9.34 15.84
CA GLU A 6 -1.91 -8.93 14.49
C GLU A 6 -0.68 -8.59 13.64
N GLN A 7 -0.62 -9.16 12.43
CA GLN A 7 0.38 -8.79 11.44
C GLN A 7 -0.05 -7.52 10.71
N VAL A 8 0.88 -6.57 10.60
CA VAL A 8 0.62 -5.24 10.01
C VAL A 8 1.70 -4.88 9.02
N TRP A 9 1.33 -4.10 8.02
CA TRP A 9 2.27 -3.48 7.11
C TRP A 9 2.85 -2.24 7.77
N VAL A 10 4.17 -2.20 7.94
CA VAL A 10 4.86 -1.04 8.48
C VAL A 10 5.70 -0.38 7.39
N ALA A 11 5.43 0.90 7.14
CA ALA A 11 6.33 1.73 6.36
C ALA A 11 7.43 2.25 7.30
N TRP A 12 8.65 1.76 7.11
CA TRP A 12 9.82 2.17 7.88
C TRP A 12 10.52 3.35 7.24
N THR A 13 10.95 4.30 8.07
CA THR A 13 11.89 5.35 7.71
C THR A 13 13.02 5.32 8.72
N ASN A 14 14.23 5.06 8.26
CA ASN A 14 15.40 4.92 9.10
C ASN A 14 16.44 5.98 8.73
N LYS A 15 17.04 6.63 9.73
CA LYS A 15 18.09 7.63 9.54
C LYS A 15 19.24 7.35 10.50
N GLY A 16 20.44 7.20 9.94
CA GLY A 16 21.67 7.19 10.73
C GLY A 16 21.96 8.58 11.30
N ILE A 17 22.25 8.65 12.59
CA ILE A 17 22.72 9.86 13.26
C ILE A 17 24.24 9.74 13.37
N ILE A 18 24.94 10.69 12.75
CA ILE A 18 26.40 10.69 12.68
C ILE A 18 26.96 11.48 13.86
N GLY A 19 27.87 10.86 14.60
CA GLY A 19 28.60 11.46 15.71
C GLY A 19 29.67 12.45 15.24
N LYS A 20 30.24 13.19 16.20
CA LYS A 20 31.29 14.18 15.93
C LYS A 20 32.57 13.58 15.33
N ASP A 21 32.80 12.28 15.53
CA ASP A 21 33.91 11.52 14.98
C ASP A 21 33.66 11.03 13.53
N GLY A 22 32.51 11.39 12.94
CA GLY A 22 32.12 10.98 11.59
C GLY A 22 31.57 9.56 11.51
N ARG A 23 31.42 8.85 12.62
CA ARG A 23 30.87 7.48 12.67
C ARG A 23 29.38 7.49 13.00
N ILE A 24 28.68 6.43 12.65
CA ILE A 24 27.28 6.26 13.06
C ILE A 24 27.25 6.08 14.58
N ALA A 25 26.58 7.01 15.27
CA ALA A 25 26.36 6.93 16.71
C ALA A 25 25.05 6.18 17.00
N GLU A 26 23.99 6.46 16.23
CA GLU A 26 22.65 5.93 16.46
C GLU A 26 21.87 5.74 15.15
N ILE A 27 20.76 5.01 15.22
CA ILE A 27 19.78 4.91 14.13
C ILE A 27 18.41 5.33 14.67
N LEU A 28 17.85 6.39 14.10
CA LEU A 28 16.46 6.76 14.31
C LEU A 28 15.57 5.94 13.37
N CYS A 29 14.69 5.12 13.94
CA CYS A 29 13.71 4.35 13.19
C CYS A 29 12.29 4.85 13.48
N ILE A 30 11.55 5.20 12.44
CA ILE A 30 10.14 5.56 12.52
C ILE A 30 9.34 4.50 11.75
N GLY A 31 8.43 3.83 12.44
CA GLY A 31 7.53 2.84 11.86
C GLY A 31 6.09 3.36 11.83
N ASN A 32 5.53 3.54 10.65
CA ASN A 32 4.13 3.89 10.47
C ASN A 32 3.33 2.66 10.06
N ASP A 33 2.31 2.30 10.83
CA ASP A 33 1.35 1.27 10.41
C ASP A 33 0.55 1.80 9.21
N VAL A 34 0.64 1.11 8.08
CA VAL A 34 -0.03 1.48 6.83
C VAL A 34 -1.04 0.44 6.38
N THR A 35 -1.42 -0.49 7.26
CA THR A 35 -2.29 -1.62 6.94
C THR A 35 -3.63 -1.16 6.37
N ASP A 36 -4.32 -0.25 7.05
CA ASP A 36 -5.64 0.23 6.62
C ASP A 36 -5.58 1.00 5.32
N ARG A 37 -4.52 1.83 5.15
CA ARG A 37 -4.28 2.56 3.90
C ARG A 37 -4.06 1.61 2.72
N ARG A 38 -3.36 0.49 2.92
CA ARG A 38 -3.16 -0.52 1.88
C ARG A 38 -4.46 -1.23 1.53
N LYS A 39 -5.20 -1.70 2.53
CA LYS A 39 -6.50 -2.36 2.34
C LYS A 39 -7.48 -1.48 1.57
N ALA A 40 -7.55 -0.18 1.90
CA ALA A 40 -8.41 0.76 1.20
C ALA A 40 -8.01 0.93 -0.27
N LYS A 41 -6.70 0.99 -0.58
CA LYS A 41 -6.20 1.08 -1.96
C LYS A 41 -6.47 -0.19 -2.75
N GLU A 42 -6.30 -1.36 -2.14
CA GLU A 42 -6.56 -2.65 -2.77
C GLU A 42 -8.06 -2.81 -3.07
N ALA A 43 -8.94 -2.48 -2.12
CA ALA A 43 -10.38 -2.51 -2.33
C ALA A 43 -10.84 -1.54 -3.43
N LEU A 44 -10.24 -0.33 -3.50
CA LEU A 44 -10.53 0.62 -4.58
C LEU A 44 -10.13 0.04 -5.94
N ARG A 45 -8.91 -0.49 -6.07
CA ARG A 45 -8.40 -1.11 -7.30
C ARG A 45 -9.29 -2.27 -7.76
N GLU A 46 -9.70 -3.14 -6.84
CA GLU A 46 -10.60 -4.26 -7.14
C GLU A 46 -11.97 -3.79 -7.64
N SER A 47 -12.51 -2.71 -7.07
CA SER A 47 -13.77 -2.13 -7.55
C SER A 47 -13.61 -1.53 -8.94
N GLU A 48 -12.51 -0.82 -9.21
CA GLU A 48 -12.23 -0.23 -10.52
C GLU A 48 -12.08 -1.32 -11.60
N GLU A 49 -11.33 -2.38 -11.29
CA GLU A 49 -11.15 -3.54 -12.19
C GLU A 49 -12.48 -4.25 -12.48
N LYS A 50 -13.32 -4.42 -11.46
CA LYS A 50 -14.66 -5.01 -11.64
C LYS A 50 -15.55 -4.14 -12.53
N LEU A 51 -15.56 -2.83 -12.31
CA LEU A 51 -16.34 -1.90 -13.13
C LEU A 51 -15.83 -1.87 -14.57
N ALA A 52 -14.51 -1.83 -14.77
CA ALA A 52 -13.91 -1.89 -16.10
C ALA A 52 -14.28 -3.16 -16.86
N GLY A 53 -14.26 -4.32 -16.19
CA GLY A 53 -14.68 -5.59 -16.79
C GLY A 53 -16.16 -5.61 -17.21
N ILE A 54 -17.04 -5.03 -16.39
CA ILE A 54 -18.47 -4.89 -16.72
C ILE A 54 -18.67 -3.97 -17.93
N ILE A 55 -17.99 -2.82 -17.95
CA ILE A 55 -18.10 -1.86 -19.06
C ILE A 55 -17.59 -2.48 -20.36
N SER A 56 -16.46 -3.19 -20.31
CA SER A 56 -15.90 -3.88 -21.47
C SER A 56 -16.89 -4.89 -22.04
N SER A 57 -17.48 -5.75 -21.21
CA SER A 57 -18.40 -6.79 -21.70
C SER A 57 -19.69 -6.22 -22.29
N VAL A 58 -20.21 -5.13 -21.73
CA VAL A 58 -21.37 -4.42 -22.29
C VAL A 58 -21.02 -3.79 -23.64
N THR A 59 -19.86 -3.14 -23.74
CA THR A 59 -19.40 -2.48 -24.98
C THR A 59 -19.17 -3.50 -26.10
N ASP A 60 -18.58 -4.65 -25.77
CA ASP A 60 -18.39 -5.76 -26.71
C ASP A 60 -19.74 -6.25 -27.25
N HIS A 61 -20.75 -6.42 -26.38
CA HIS A 61 -22.08 -6.83 -26.82
C HIS A 61 -22.80 -5.76 -27.65
N MET A 62 -22.66 -4.47 -27.33
CA MET A 62 -23.25 -3.39 -28.12
C MET A 62 -22.64 -3.32 -29.52
N SER A 63 -21.32 -3.48 -29.62
CA SER A 63 -20.60 -3.46 -30.90
C SER A 63 -20.97 -4.62 -31.83
N MET A 64 -21.61 -5.68 -31.31
CA MET A 64 -22.10 -6.82 -32.10
C MET A 64 -23.51 -6.60 -32.69
N ILE A 65 -24.23 -5.55 -32.28
CA ILE A 65 -25.61 -5.27 -32.70
C ILE A 65 -25.67 -4.22 -33.84
N ASP A 66 -24.57 -3.51 -34.11
CA ASP A 66 -24.44 -2.53 -35.20
C ASP A 66 -23.90 -3.13 -36.51
#